data_AF-A0A452GV67-F1
#
_entry.id   AF-A0A452GV67-F1
#
_cell.length_a   1.000
_cell.length_b   1.000
_cell.length_c   1.000
_cell.angle_alpha   90.00
_cell.angle_beta   90.00
_cell.angle_gamma   90.00
#
_symmetry.space_group_name_H-M   'P 1'
#
loop_
_entity.id
_entity.type
_entity.pdbx_description
1 polymer ?
#
loop_
_entity_poly.entity_id
_entity_poly.type
_entity_poly.pdbx_seq_one_letter_code
_entity_poly.pdbx_strand_id
1 'polypeptide(L)'
;MADKLTRIAIVNHDKCKPKKCRQECKKSCPVVRMGKLCIEVTPQSKIAWISETLCIGCGICIKKCPFGALSIVNLPSNLEKETTHRYCANAFKLHRLPIPRPGEVLGLVGTNGIGKSTALKILAGKQKPNLGKYDDPPDWQEILTYFRGSELQNYFTKILEDDLKAIIKPQYVDQIPKAAKGTVGSILDRKDETDTQTIVCKQLDLTHLKERNIEDLSGGELQRFACAVVCIQRADIFMFDEPSSYLDVKQRLKAAITIRSLINPDRYIIVVEHDLSVLDYLSDFICCLYGVPSAYGVVTMPFSVREGINIFLDGYVPTENLRFRDASLVFKVAETANEEEVKKMCMYKYPGMKKKMGEFELAIVAGEFTDSEIMVMLGENGTGKTTFIRMLAGRLAPDEGGIV
;
A
#
# COMPACT_ATOMS: atom_id res chain seq x y z
N MET A 1 31.48 6.56 -22.96
CA MET A 1 30.39 5.89 -23.70
C MET A 1 29.10 6.28 -23.02
N ALA A 2 28.13 6.86 -23.72
CA ALA A 2 26.85 7.24 -23.10
C ALA A 2 26.17 5.97 -22.58
N ASP A 3 25.74 5.99 -21.31
CA ASP A 3 25.01 4.89 -20.70
C ASP A 3 23.80 4.51 -21.57
N LYS A 4 23.69 3.23 -21.91
CA LYS A 4 22.60 2.72 -22.74
C LYS A 4 21.30 2.75 -21.93
N LEU A 5 20.59 3.88 -21.97
CA LEU A 5 19.32 4.05 -21.27
C LEU A 5 18.31 2.98 -21.71
N THR A 6 17.92 2.13 -20.77
CA THR A 6 16.86 1.15 -20.97
C THR A 6 15.51 1.85 -20.89
N ARG A 7 14.56 1.44 -21.73
CA ARG A 7 13.22 2.06 -21.78
C ARG A 7 12.19 1.03 -21.39
N ILE A 8 11.26 1.40 -20.52
CA ILE A 8 10.07 0.60 -20.25
C ILE A 8 8.89 1.29 -20.93
N ALA A 9 8.22 0.55 -21.81
CA ALA A 9 6.99 0.99 -22.46
C ALA A 9 5.83 0.22 -21.85
N ILE A 10 4.79 0.94 -21.43
CA ILE A 10 3.73 0.40 -20.59
C ILE A 10 2.40 0.77 -21.19
N VAL A 11 1.53 -0.23 -21.28
CA VAL A 11 0.21 -0.08 -21.89
C VAL A 11 -0.83 -0.50 -20.87
N ASN A 12 -1.62 0.47 -20.42
CA ASN A 12 -2.72 0.20 -19.49
C ASN A 12 -3.86 -0.51 -20.24
N HIS A 13 -4.14 -1.75 -19.86
CA HIS A 13 -5.13 -2.61 -20.49
C HIS A 13 -6.56 -2.06 -20.42
N ASP A 14 -6.93 -1.37 -19.34
CA ASP A 14 -8.29 -0.84 -19.14
C ASP A 14 -8.57 0.39 -20.01
N LYS A 15 -7.52 1.20 -20.24
CA LYS A 15 -7.60 2.44 -21.02
C LYS A 15 -7.35 2.21 -22.51
N CYS A 16 -6.53 1.22 -22.88
CA CYS A 16 -6.15 0.99 -24.27
C CYS A 16 -7.32 0.41 -25.08
N LYS A 17 -7.86 1.19 -26.01
CA LYS A 17 -8.98 0.78 -26.88
C LYS A 17 -8.61 0.97 -28.35
N PRO A 18 -7.84 0.05 -28.97
CA PRO A 18 -7.40 0.15 -30.36
C PRO A 18 -8.53 0.41 -31.35
N LYS A 19 -9.69 -0.22 -31.17
CA LYS A 19 -10.90 -0.02 -32.01
C LYS A 19 -11.38 1.44 -32.05
N LYS A 20 -11.22 2.19 -30.96
CA LYS A 20 -11.75 3.56 -30.81
C LYS A 20 -10.72 4.66 -31.07
N CYS A 21 -9.41 4.35 -30.99
CA CYS A 21 -8.34 5.36 -31.13
C CYS A 21 -7.72 5.47 -32.52
N ARG A 22 -8.25 4.77 -33.54
CA ARG A 22 -7.69 4.74 -34.92
C ARG A 22 -6.18 4.41 -34.98
N GLN A 23 -5.66 3.75 -33.94
CA GLN A 23 -4.26 3.38 -33.77
C GLN A 23 -3.27 4.55 -33.92
N GLU A 24 -3.62 5.73 -33.40
CA GLU A 24 -2.78 6.93 -33.50
C GLU A 24 -1.36 6.75 -32.95
N CYS A 25 -1.17 5.85 -31.96
CA CYS A 25 0.14 5.51 -31.43
C CYS A 25 1.08 4.95 -32.52
N LYS A 26 0.58 4.05 -33.38
CA LYS A 26 1.34 3.47 -34.49
C LYS A 26 1.60 4.49 -35.60
N LYS A 27 0.59 5.27 -35.99
CA LYS A 27 0.69 6.28 -37.07
C LYS A 27 1.60 7.44 -36.73
N SER A 28 1.64 7.84 -35.46
CA SER A 28 2.44 8.97 -34.98
C SER A 28 3.86 8.58 -34.57
N CYS A 29 4.17 7.28 -34.47
CA CYS A 29 5.50 6.83 -34.06
C CYS A 29 6.52 7.05 -35.17
N PRO A 30 7.61 7.82 -34.93
CA PRO A 30 8.62 8.07 -35.96
C PRO A 30 9.36 6.79 -36.36
N VAL A 31 9.60 5.88 -35.41
CA VAL A 31 10.30 4.61 -35.67
C VAL A 31 9.49 3.70 -36.59
N VAL A 32 8.17 3.70 -36.46
CA VAL A 32 7.27 2.98 -37.37
C VAL A 32 7.22 3.65 -38.75
N ARG A 33 7.25 4.98 -38.82
CA ARG A 33 7.35 5.70 -40.10
C ARG A 33 8.64 5.42 -40.86
N MET A 34 9.72 5.09 -40.15
CA MET A 34 10.98 4.63 -40.73
C MET A 34 10.96 3.13 -41.14
N GLY A 35 9.82 2.45 -41.05
CA GLY A 35 9.67 1.05 -41.46
C GLY A 35 10.02 0.00 -40.40
N LYS A 36 10.33 0.38 -39.15
CA LYS A 36 10.64 -0.58 -38.07
C LYS A 36 9.41 -0.92 -37.23
N LEU A 37 9.30 -2.15 -36.75
CA LEU A 37 8.18 -2.65 -35.95
C LEU A 37 8.27 -2.24 -34.46
N CYS A 38 8.28 -0.92 -34.19
CA CYS A 38 8.33 -0.43 -32.81
C CYS A 38 6.99 -0.54 -32.08
N ILE A 39 5.87 -0.31 -32.78
CA ILE A 39 4.52 -0.42 -32.21
C ILE A 39 3.68 -1.31 -33.11
N GLU A 40 3.18 -2.40 -32.54
CA GLU A 40 2.32 -3.36 -33.20
C GLU A 40 0.91 -3.26 -32.64
N VAL A 41 -0.02 -2.87 -33.50
CA VAL A 41 -1.44 -2.77 -33.15
C VAL A 41 -2.27 -2.84 -34.42
N THR A 42 -3.36 -3.61 -34.36
CA THR A 42 -4.40 -3.70 -35.38
C THR A 42 -5.76 -3.31 -34.78
N PRO A 43 -6.78 -2.99 -35.59
CA PRO A 43 -8.14 -2.74 -35.09
C PRO A 43 -8.75 -3.95 -34.36
N GLN A 44 -8.35 -5.18 -34.70
CA GLN A 44 -8.80 -6.39 -34.00
C GLN A 44 -8.03 -6.65 -32.71
N SER A 45 -6.83 -6.06 -32.56
CA SER A 45 -6.01 -6.22 -31.36
C SER A 45 -6.76 -5.71 -30.14
N LYS A 46 -6.72 -6.50 -29.05
CA LYS A 46 -7.25 -6.05 -27.77
C LYS A 46 -6.43 -4.88 -27.21
N ILE A 47 -5.10 -4.95 -27.35
CA ILE A 47 -4.13 -3.99 -26.80
C ILE A 47 -3.05 -3.67 -27.85
N ALA A 48 -2.38 -2.52 -27.71
CA ALA A 48 -1.20 -2.18 -28.50
C ALA A 48 0.07 -2.75 -27.83
N TRP A 49 0.95 -3.37 -28.61
CA TRP A 49 2.26 -3.84 -28.16
C TRP A 49 3.34 -2.85 -28.57
N ILE A 50 4.30 -2.59 -27.68
CA ILE A 50 5.41 -1.67 -27.91
C ILE A 50 6.74 -2.37 -27.62
N SER A 51 7.61 -2.40 -28.62
CA SER A 51 8.99 -2.90 -28.48
C SER A 51 9.82 -1.92 -27.65
N GLU A 52 10.30 -2.39 -26.49
CA GLU A 52 11.21 -1.63 -25.61
C GLU A 52 12.59 -1.43 -26.24
N THR A 53 13.03 -2.36 -27.10
CA THR A 53 14.35 -2.30 -27.77
C THR A 53 14.38 -1.31 -28.93
N LEU A 54 13.29 -1.21 -29.70
CA LEU A 54 13.20 -0.32 -30.86
C LEU A 54 12.70 1.08 -30.51
N CYS A 55 11.98 1.23 -29.40
CA CYS A 55 11.45 2.53 -28.97
C CYS A 55 12.59 3.50 -28.67
N ILE A 56 12.55 4.71 -29.26
CA ILE A 56 13.54 5.78 -29.01
C ILE A 56 13.20 6.69 -27.83
N GLY A 57 12.07 6.47 -27.15
CA GLY A 57 11.68 7.28 -25.98
C GLY A 57 11.19 8.70 -26.31
N CYS A 58 10.83 8.99 -27.56
CA CYS A 58 10.39 10.34 -27.99
C CYS A 58 9.08 10.84 -27.34
N GLY A 59 8.29 9.96 -26.70
CA GLY A 59 7.05 10.33 -26.02
C GLY A 59 5.88 10.77 -26.93
N ILE A 60 6.05 10.77 -28.26
CA ILE A 60 5.02 11.25 -29.20
C ILE A 60 3.74 10.41 -29.10
N CYS A 61 3.87 9.08 -28.97
CA CYS A 61 2.72 8.19 -28.84
C CYS A 61 1.91 8.43 -27.56
N ILE A 62 2.54 8.92 -26.49
CA ILE A 62 1.88 9.27 -25.22
C ILE A 62 1.00 10.50 -25.46
N LYS A 63 1.58 11.58 -26.01
CA LYS A 63 0.86 12.84 -26.27
C LYS A 63 -0.28 12.68 -27.28
N LYS A 64 -0.15 11.74 -28.22
CA LYS A 64 -1.16 11.46 -29.25
C LYS A 64 -2.19 10.40 -28.84
N CYS A 65 -2.02 9.75 -27.69
CA CYS A 65 -2.99 8.76 -27.23
C CYS A 65 -4.25 9.46 -26.69
N PRO A 66 -5.43 9.28 -27.28
CA PRO A 66 -6.65 9.96 -26.83
C PRO A 66 -7.14 9.47 -25.46
N PHE A 67 -6.67 8.30 -25.00
CA PHE A 67 -7.09 7.68 -23.74
C PHE A 67 -6.02 7.76 -22.63
N GLY A 68 -4.85 8.34 -22.90
CA GLY A 68 -3.74 8.34 -21.94
C GLY A 68 -3.33 6.94 -21.49
N ALA A 69 -3.39 5.95 -22.40
CA ALA A 69 -3.17 4.55 -22.09
C ALA A 69 -1.70 4.12 -22.13
N LEU A 70 -0.81 5.00 -22.58
CA LEU A 70 0.61 4.70 -22.82
C LEU A 70 1.50 5.47 -21.85
N SER A 71 2.52 4.83 -21.33
CA SER A 71 3.59 5.46 -20.56
C SER A 71 4.93 4.93 -21.03
N ILE A 72 5.90 5.82 -21.23
CA ILE A 72 7.28 5.46 -21.56
C ILE A 72 8.15 6.07 -20.48
N VAL A 73 8.92 5.22 -19.80
CA VAL A 73 9.87 5.63 -18.78
C VAL A 73 11.27 5.28 -19.26
N ASN A 74 12.19 6.22 -19.13
CA ASN A 74 13.61 5.95 -19.29
C ASN A 74 14.17 5.53 -17.94
N LEU A 75 14.73 4.32 -17.85
CA LEU A 75 15.40 3.84 -16.65
C LEU A 75 16.92 3.86 -16.84
N PRO A 76 17.65 4.03 -15.73
CA PRO A 76 19.06 3.68 -15.66
C PRO A 76 19.30 2.25 -16.16
N SER A 77 20.34 2.09 -16.97
CA SER A 77 20.81 0.80 -17.53
C SER A 77 20.99 -0.29 -16.47
N ASN A 78 21.40 0.10 -15.26
CA ASN A 78 21.68 -0.82 -14.16
C ASN A 78 20.44 -1.57 -13.64
N LEU A 79 19.25 -0.95 -13.68
CA LEU A 79 18.03 -1.54 -13.12
C LEU A 79 17.47 -2.69 -13.97
N GLU A 80 17.80 -2.75 -15.26
CA GLU A 80 17.30 -3.83 -16.13
C GLU A 80 17.83 -5.19 -15.70
N LYS A 81 19.08 -5.25 -15.25
CA LYS A 81 19.71 -6.47 -14.72
C LYS A 81 19.06 -6.96 -13.42
N GLU A 82 18.46 -6.05 -12.67
CA GLU A 82 17.86 -6.29 -11.36
C GLU A 82 16.35 -6.59 -11.43
N THR A 83 15.84 -6.97 -12.61
CA THR A 83 14.43 -7.29 -12.80
C THR A 83 14.08 -8.60 -12.10
N THR A 84 13.25 -8.53 -11.06
CA THR A 84 12.79 -9.70 -10.30
C THR A 84 11.56 -10.34 -10.95
N HIS A 85 10.60 -9.52 -11.36
CA HIS A 85 9.33 -10.03 -11.88
C HIS A 85 8.70 -9.08 -12.90
N ARG A 86 8.06 -9.66 -13.92
CA ARG A 86 7.27 -8.96 -14.93
C ARG A 86 6.01 -9.76 -15.25
N TYR A 87 4.84 -9.13 -15.22
CA TYR A 87 3.59 -9.84 -15.49
C TYR A 87 3.44 -10.26 -16.96
N CYS A 88 3.73 -9.35 -17.89
CA CYS A 88 3.71 -9.62 -19.33
C CYS A 88 4.41 -8.47 -20.10
N ALA A 89 4.42 -8.56 -21.43
CA ALA A 89 4.86 -7.47 -22.29
C ALA A 89 4.08 -6.18 -21.99
N ASN A 90 4.81 -5.07 -21.89
CA ASN A 90 4.29 -3.73 -21.57
C ASN A 90 3.45 -3.60 -20.29
N ALA A 91 3.63 -4.49 -19.32
CA ALA A 91 3.05 -4.38 -17.99
C ALA A 91 4.08 -4.01 -16.92
N PHE A 92 3.60 -3.91 -15.68
CA PHE A 92 4.38 -3.58 -14.50
C PHE A 92 5.62 -4.49 -14.34
N LYS A 93 6.77 -3.88 -14.03
CA LYS A 93 8.02 -4.57 -13.65
C LYS A 93 8.41 -4.28 -12.20
N LEU A 94 8.77 -5.32 -11.46
CA LEU A 94 9.37 -5.20 -10.14
C LEU A 94 10.87 -5.43 -10.23
N HIS A 95 11.64 -4.50 -9.68
CA HIS A 95 13.09 -4.56 -9.58
C HIS A 95 13.49 -4.73 -8.11
N ARG A 96 14.42 -5.66 -7.86
CA ARG A 96 14.84 -6.11 -6.53
C ARG A 96 13.67 -6.66 -5.70
N LEU A 97 13.98 -7.12 -4.49
CA LEU A 97 13.02 -7.58 -3.49
C LEU A 97 13.46 -7.09 -2.11
N PRO A 98 12.52 -6.90 -1.18
CA PRO A 98 12.89 -6.64 0.20
C PRO A 98 13.52 -7.88 0.82
N ILE A 99 14.46 -7.68 1.73
CA ILE A 99 15.29 -8.74 2.31
C ILE A 99 14.80 -9.00 3.75
N PRO A 100 13.94 -10.02 3.97
CA PRO A 100 13.44 -10.31 5.31
C PRO A 100 14.51 -10.98 6.17
N ARG A 101 14.64 -10.52 7.41
CA ARG A 101 15.52 -11.11 8.43
C ARG A 101 14.68 -11.70 9.56
N PRO A 102 15.07 -12.85 10.12
CA PRO A 102 14.34 -13.44 11.21
C PRO A 102 14.64 -12.69 12.52
N GLY A 103 13.68 -12.64 13.44
CA GLY A 103 13.84 -11.92 14.71
C GLY A 103 13.70 -10.40 14.63
N GLU A 104 13.40 -9.86 13.45
CA GLU A 104 13.26 -8.43 13.20
C GLU A 104 12.00 -8.16 12.37
N VAL A 105 11.45 -6.95 12.49
CA VAL A 105 10.32 -6.48 11.68
C VAL A 105 10.84 -5.65 10.51
N LEU A 106 10.59 -6.13 9.28
CA LEU A 106 10.88 -5.40 8.07
C LEU A 106 9.68 -4.55 7.64
N GLY A 107 9.84 -3.24 7.70
CA GLY A 107 8.88 -2.25 7.23
C GLY A 107 9.04 -1.96 5.73
N LEU A 108 7.93 -1.90 5.00
CA LEU A 108 7.87 -1.52 3.59
C LEU A 108 7.02 -0.26 3.43
N VAL A 109 7.61 0.79 2.85
CA VAL A 109 6.94 2.06 2.56
C VAL A 109 7.08 2.41 1.09
N GLY A 110 6.02 2.95 0.50
CA GLY A 110 6.02 3.35 -0.91
C GLY A 110 4.63 3.72 -1.38
N THR A 111 4.53 4.34 -2.57
CA THR A 111 3.24 4.70 -3.15
C THR A 111 2.44 3.47 -3.60
N ASN A 112 1.15 3.66 -3.91
CA ASN A 112 0.31 2.57 -4.40
C ASN A 112 0.67 2.21 -5.85
N GLY A 113 0.55 0.93 -6.19
CA GLY A 113 0.90 0.43 -7.52
C GLY A 113 2.41 0.33 -7.78
N ILE A 114 3.25 0.46 -6.75
CA ILE A 114 4.72 0.32 -6.85
C ILE A 114 5.21 -1.13 -6.66
N GLY A 115 4.31 -2.08 -6.43
CA GLY A 115 4.65 -3.51 -6.35
C GLY A 115 4.86 -4.09 -4.95
N LYS A 116 4.49 -3.38 -3.87
CA LYS A 116 4.53 -3.89 -2.47
C LYS A 116 3.84 -5.25 -2.34
N SER A 117 2.56 -5.33 -2.72
CA SER A 117 1.80 -6.59 -2.65
C SER A 117 2.33 -7.67 -3.60
N THR A 118 3.00 -7.30 -4.70
CA THR A 118 3.70 -8.26 -5.58
C THR A 118 4.93 -8.84 -4.87
N ALA A 119 5.72 -8.01 -4.19
CA ALA A 119 6.85 -8.46 -3.39
C ALA A 119 6.41 -9.40 -2.27
N LEU A 120 5.30 -9.09 -1.56
CA LEU A 120 4.73 -9.97 -0.54
C LEU A 120 4.33 -11.34 -1.11
N LYS A 121 3.65 -11.37 -2.27
CA LYS A 121 3.27 -12.64 -2.92
C LYS A 121 4.48 -13.50 -3.31
N ILE A 122 5.56 -12.86 -3.74
CA ILE A 122 6.81 -13.54 -4.08
C ILE A 122 7.47 -14.10 -2.82
N LEU A 123 7.62 -13.27 -1.79
CA LEU A 123 8.21 -13.69 -0.52
C LEU A 123 7.37 -14.75 0.20
N ALA A 124 6.06 -14.81 -0.04
CA ALA A 124 5.17 -15.82 0.52
C ALA A 124 5.17 -17.15 -0.26
N GLY A 125 5.97 -17.27 -1.34
CA GLY A 125 5.97 -18.45 -2.20
C GLY A 125 4.72 -18.63 -3.08
N LYS A 126 3.72 -17.75 -2.96
CA LYS A 126 2.47 -17.81 -3.75
C LYS A 126 2.67 -17.45 -5.22
N GLN A 127 3.75 -16.73 -5.53
CA GLN A 127 4.09 -16.32 -6.90
C GLN A 127 5.60 -16.46 -7.12
N LYS A 128 6.00 -17.33 -8.04
CA LYS A 128 7.41 -17.49 -8.41
C LYS A 128 7.92 -16.24 -9.16
N PRO A 129 9.11 -15.71 -8.81
CA PRO A 129 9.72 -14.64 -9.60
C PRO A 129 10.13 -15.19 -10.96
N ASN A 130 9.98 -14.40 -12.02
CA ASN A 130 10.27 -14.85 -13.39
C ASN A 130 11.47 -14.14 -14.02
N LEU A 131 12.17 -13.29 -13.25
CA LEU A 131 13.37 -12.56 -13.66
C LEU A 131 13.17 -11.75 -14.94
N GLY A 132 11.93 -11.32 -15.23
CA GLY A 132 11.56 -10.62 -16.45
C GLY A 132 11.23 -11.52 -17.65
N LYS A 133 11.49 -12.83 -17.56
CA LYS A 133 11.13 -13.84 -18.58
C LYS A 133 9.70 -14.35 -18.33
N TYR A 134 8.71 -13.68 -18.92
CA TYR A 134 7.30 -14.05 -18.73
C TYR A 134 6.80 -15.13 -19.69
N ASP A 135 7.44 -15.32 -20.86
CA ASP A 135 7.06 -16.34 -21.84
C ASP A 135 7.61 -17.73 -21.46
N ASP A 136 8.82 -17.77 -20.91
CA ASP A 136 9.49 -18.98 -20.43
C ASP A 136 10.07 -18.72 -19.02
N PRO A 137 9.24 -18.87 -17.96
CA PRO A 137 9.66 -18.55 -16.61
C PRO A 137 10.75 -19.52 -16.09
N PRO A 138 11.83 -18.99 -15.50
CA PRO A 138 12.97 -19.79 -15.02
C PRO A 138 12.59 -20.74 -13.89
N ASP A 139 13.40 -21.80 -13.73
CA ASP A 139 13.30 -22.71 -12.60
C ASP A 139 13.90 -22.17 -11.30
N TRP A 140 13.52 -22.78 -10.17
CA TRP A 140 14.02 -22.37 -8.86
C TRP A 140 15.55 -22.42 -8.77
N GLN A 141 16.19 -23.36 -9.46
CA GLN A 141 17.66 -23.43 -9.55
C GLN A 141 18.27 -22.19 -10.22
N GLU A 142 17.64 -21.69 -11.29
CA GLU A 142 18.09 -20.47 -11.98
C GLU A 142 17.83 -19.23 -11.11
N ILE A 143 16.68 -19.18 -10.42
CA ILE A 143 16.34 -18.10 -9.47
C ILE A 143 17.35 -18.05 -8.31
N LEU A 144 17.69 -19.19 -7.71
CA LEU A 144 18.70 -19.27 -6.64
C LEU A 144 20.09 -18.87 -7.14
N THR A 145 20.42 -19.21 -8.38
CA THR A 145 21.68 -18.79 -9.02
C THR A 145 21.69 -17.28 -9.26
N TYR A 146 20.56 -16.69 -9.65
CA TYR A 146 20.41 -15.25 -9.82
C TYR A 146 20.61 -14.49 -8.50
N PHE A 147 20.06 -14.99 -7.40
CA PHE A 147 20.22 -14.40 -6.07
C PHE A 147 21.50 -14.84 -5.35
N ARG A 148 22.43 -15.53 -6.02
CA ARG A 148 23.61 -16.11 -5.38
C ARG A 148 24.43 -15.06 -4.62
N GLY A 149 24.78 -15.36 -3.38
CA GLY A 149 25.56 -14.47 -2.51
C GLY A 149 24.75 -13.36 -1.84
N SER A 150 23.42 -13.37 -1.98
CA SER A 150 22.52 -12.48 -1.24
C SER A 150 21.77 -13.23 -0.13
N GLU A 151 21.27 -12.49 0.86
CA GLU A 151 20.42 -13.05 1.94
C GLU A 151 19.13 -13.69 1.38
N LEU A 152 18.64 -13.22 0.23
CA LEU A 152 17.46 -13.79 -0.44
C LEU A 152 17.69 -15.22 -0.94
N GLN A 153 18.95 -15.60 -1.27
CA GLN A 153 19.26 -16.97 -1.64
C GLN A 153 18.89 -17.93 -0.51
N ASN A 154 19.36 -17.64 0.70
CA ASN A 154 19.08 -18.45 1.88
C ASN A 154 17.58 -18.50 2.17
N TYR A 155 16.88 -17.35 2.06
CA TYR A 155 15.45 -17.28 2.26
C TYR A 155 14.66 -18.16 1.28
N PHE A 156 14.97 -18.08 -0.03
CA PHE A 156 14.30 -18.93 -1.03
C PHE A 156 14.66 -20.40 -0.90
N THR A 157 15.89 -20.73 -0.50
CA THR A 157 16.27 -22.12 -0.17
C THR A 157 15.40 -22.65 0.97
N LYS A 158 15.23 -21.90 2.07
CA LYS A 158 14.36 -22.31 3.18
C LYS A 158 12.89 -22.48 2.77
N ILE A 159 12.37 -21.61 1.91
CA ILE A 159 10.99 -21.78 1.38
C ILE A 159 10.85 -23.10 0.62
N LEU A 160 11.90 -23.55 -0.07
CA LEU A 160 11.86 -24.77 -0.88
C LEU A 160 12.15 -26.03 -0.06
N GLU A 161 13.08 -25.97 0.89
CA GLU A 161 13.57 -27.12 1.66
C GLU A 161 12.83 -27.31 2.99
N ASP A 162 12.56 -26.22 3.71
CA ASP A 162 11.99 -26.24 5.07
C ASP A 162 10.45 -26.07 5.09
N ASP A 163 9.81 -25.94 3.92
CA ASP A 163 8.36 -25.73 3.75
C ASP A 163 7.80 -24.64 4.68
N LEU A 164 8.49 -23.49 4.73
CA LEU A 164 8.12 -22.38 5.61
C LEU A 164 6.66 -21.95 5.40
N LYS A 165 5.86 -21.99 6.46
CA LYS A 165 4.45 -21.61 6.39
C LYS A 165 4.33 -20.10 6.43
N ALA A 166 3.92 -19.51 5.30
CA ALA A 166 3.66 -18.07 5.19
C ALA A 166 2.19 -17.72 5.38
N ILE A 167 1.91 -16.77 6.29
CA ILE A 167 0.59 -16.22 6.54
C ILE A 167 0.54 -14.73 6.17
N ILE A 168 -0.56 -14.32 5.51
CA ILE A 168 -0.72 -12.96 5.00
C ILE A 168 -2.04 -12.39 5.48
N LYS A 169 -1.99 -11.24 6.15
CA LYS A 169 -3.16 -10.36 6.32
C LYS A 169 -3.40 -9.63 5.00
N PRO A 170 -4.56 -9.81 4.33
CA PRO A 170 -4.84 -9.15 3.06
C PRO A 170 -5.08 -7.64 3.23
N GLN A 171 -4.69 -6.84 2.23
CA GLN A 171 -4.89 -5.39 2.22
C GLN A 171 -6.37 -5.01 2.38
N TYR A 172 -7.23 -5.58 1.52
CA TYR A 172 -8.67 -5.29 1.51
C TYR A 172 -9.45 -6.19 2.46
N VAL A 173 -9.80 -5.65 3.63
CA VAL A 173 -10.58 -6.39 4.64
C VAL A 173 -12.03 -6.60 4.23
N ASP A 174 -12.61 -5.75 3.38
CA ASP A 174 -14.00 -5.86 2.90
C ASP A 174 -14.32 -7.15 2.14
N GLN A 175 -13.28 -7.91 1.74
CA GLN A 175 -13.43 -9.21 1.09
C GLN A 175 -13.54 -10.36 2.08
N ILE A 176 -13.11 -10.17 3.33
CA ILE A 176 -13.12 -11.20 4.39
C ILE A 176 -14.54 -11.71 4.68
N PRO A 177 -15.58 -10.86 4.86
CA PRO A 177 -16.94 -11.33 5.13
C PRO A 177 -17.54 -12.11 3.97
N LYS A 178 -17.06 -11.88 2.73
CA LYS A 178 -17.49 -12.63 1.55
C LYS A 178 -16.87 -14.03 1.48
N ALA A 179 -15.69 -14.21 2.05
CA ALA A 179 -14.93 -15.45 2.01
C ALA A 179 -15.18 -16.35 3.24
N ALA A 180 -15.52 -15.78 4.39
CA ALA A 180 -15.75 -16.50 5.64
C ALA A 180 -17.05 -16.05 6.30
N LYS A 181 -17.88 -17.04 6.64
CA LYS A 181 -19.14 -16.85 7.38
C LYS A 181 -19.02 -17.46 8.77
N GLY A 182 -19.59 -16.78 9.77
CA GLY A 182 -19.61 -17.22 11.15
C GLY A 182 -19.44 -16.07 12.14
N THR A 183 -19.45 -16.42 13.42
CA THR A 183 -19.13 -15.48 14.50
C THR A 183 -17.63 -15.33 14.66
N VAL A 184 -17.20 -14.18 15.16
CA VAL A 184 -15.79 -13.88 15.44
C VAL A 184 -15.17 -14.95 16.34
N GLY A 185 -15.86 -15.35 17.42
CA GLY A 185 -15.41 -16.38 18.35
C GLY A 185 -15.17 -17.71 17.66
N SER A 186 -16.16 -18.22 16.92
CA SER A 186 -16.06 -19.52 16.25
C SER A 186 -14.87 -19.62 15.28
N ILE A 187 -14.55 -18.52 14.58
CA ILE A 187 -13.46 -18.51 13.61
C ILE A 187 -12.11 -18.38 14.29
N LEU A 188 -12.02 -17.59 15.38
CA LEU A 188 -10.82 -17.54 16.20
C LEU A 188 -10.52 -18.90 16.83
N ASP A 189 -11.53 -19.57 17.40
CA ASP A 189 -11.35 -20.87 18.04
C ASP A 189 -10.91 -21.95 17.03
N ARG A 190 -11.40 -21.89 15.79
CA ARG A 190 -10.99 -22.80 14.71
C ARG A 190 -9.57 -22.53 14.21
N LYS A 191 -9.08 -21.31 14.35
CA LYS A 191 -7.81 -20.84 13.77
C LYS A 191 -6.70 -20.67 14.79
N ASP A 192 -6.98 -20.78 16.09
CA ASP A 192 -5.97 -20.72 17.13
C ASP A 192 -5.11 -21.99 17.07
N GLU A 193 -3.82 -21.80 16.84
CA GLU A 193 -2.80 -22.85 16.83
C GLU A 193 -1.74 -22.59 17.91
N THR A 194 -1.83 -21.48 18.65
CA THR A 194 -0.79 -21.00 19.57
C THR A 194 -1.27 -20.78 21.01
N ASP A 195 -2.54 -21.02 21.31
CA ASP A 195 -3.19 -20.80 22.61
C ASP A 195 -3.04 -19.35 23.13
N THR A 196 -2.79 -18.40 22.22
CA THR A 196 -2.59 -16.97 22.56
C THR A 196 -3.83 -16.13 22.31
N GLN A 197 -4.94 -16.72 21.85
CA GLN A 197 -6.15 -15.99 21.49
C GLN A 197 -6.64 -15.04 22.58
N THR A 198 -6.61 -15.43 23.86
CA THR A 198 -7.08 -14.57 24.95
C THR A 198 -6.26 -13.28 25.07
N ILE A 199 -4.93 -13.38 24.94
CA ILE A 199 -4.02 -12.24 25.03
C ILE A 199 -4.24 -11.32 23.83
N VAL A 200 -4.25 -11.89 22.62
CA VAL A 200 -4.42 -11.17 21.35
C VAL A 200 -5.79 -10.46 21.31
N CYS A 201 -6.87 -11.15 21.71
CA CYS A 201 -8.21 -10.55 21.75
C CYS A 201 -8.31 -9.40 22.75
N LYS A 202 -7.62 -9.50 23.90
CA LYS A 202 -7.60 -8.42 24.90
C LYS A 202 -6.80 -7.22 24.41
N GLN A 203 -5.65 -7.44 23.77
CA GLN A 203 -4.81 -6.37 23.21
C GLN A 203 -5.52 -5.64 22.08
N LEU A 204 -6.17 -6.38 21.17
CA LEU A 204 -6.90 -5.82 20.03
C LEU A 204 -8.34 -5.42 20.38
N ASP A 205 -8.76 -5.53 21.64
CA ASP A 205 -10.07 -5.11 22.13
C ASP A 205 -11.24 -5.75 21.34
N LEU A 206 -11.15 -7.07 21.17
CA LEU A 206 -12.11 -7.92 20.45
C LEU A 206 -13.01 -8.73 21.39
N THR A 207 -12.82 -8.63 22.70
CA THR A 207 -13.54 -9.46 23.69
C THR A 207 -15.06 -9.31 23.60
N HIS A 208 -15.55 -8.09 23.41
CA HIS A 208 -16.97 -7.77 23.27
C HIS A 208 -17.56 -8.14 21.90
N LEU A 209 -16.72 -8.55 20.93
CA LEU A 209 -17.12 -8.84 19.55
C LEU A 209 -17.22 -10.34 19.25
N LYS A 210 -16.85 -11.21 20.20
CA LYS A 210 -16.81 -12.66 19.99
C LYS A 210 -18.13 -13.25 19.49
N GLU A 211 -19.25 -12.75 19.99
CA GLU A 211 -20.60 -13.23 19.62
C GLU A 211 -21.16 -12.56 18.35
N ARG A 212 -20.49 -11.52 17.81
CA ARG A 212 -20.95 -10.85 16.59
C ARG A 212 -20.56 -11.64 15.34
N ASN A 213 -21.40 -11.52 14.30
CA ASN A 213 -21.06 -12.01 12.98
C ASN A 213 -20.03 -11.09 12.30
N ILE A 214 -19.19 -11.68 11.46
CA ILE A 214 -18.18 -10.93 10.70
C ILE A 214 -18.82 -9.92 9.74
N GLU A 215 -19.98 -10.22 9.18
CA GLU A 215 -20.71 -9.36 8.25
C GLU A 215 -21.20 -8.06 8.91
N ASP A 216 -21.40 -8.08 10.23
CA ASP A 216 -21.90 -6.95 11.01
C ASP A 216 -20.78 -6.04 11.55
N LEU A 217 -19.51 -6.41 11.34
CA LEU A 217 -18.36 -5.66 11.84
C LEU A 217 -18.11 -4.40 11.00
N SER A 218 -17.77 -3.31 11.69
CA SER A 218 -17.21 -2.12 11.05
C SER A 218 -15.81 -2.40 10.50
N GLY A 219 -15.34 -1.56 9.57
CA GLY A 219 -14.01 -1.73 8.94
C GLY A 219 -12.86 -1.80 9.97
N GLY A 220 -12.90 -1.01 11.04
CA GLY A 220 -11.89 -1.05 12.11
C GLY A 220 -11.97 -2.29 12.98
N GLU A 221 -13.17 -2.83 13.23
CA GLU A 221 -13.35 -4.12 13.92
C GLU A 221 -12.86 -5.28 13.06
N LEU A 222 -13.21 -5.28 11.78
CA LEU A 222 -12.80 -6.28 10.80
C LEU A 222 -11.29 -6.29 10.60
N GLN A 223 -10.66 -5.13 10.60
CA GLN A 223 -9.20 -4.97 10.55
C GLN A 223 -8.52 -5.59 11.78
N ARG A 224 -9.02 -5.29 12.99
CA ARG A 224 -8.50 -5.88 14.23
C ARG A 224 -8.70 -7.40 14.26
N PHE A 225 -9.85 -7.88 13.83
CA PHE A 225 -10.13 -9.30 13.67
C PHE A 225 -9.14 -9.97 12.69
N ALA A 226 -8.88 -9.36 11.53
CA ALA A 226 -7.94 -9.88 10.55
C ALA A 226 -6.52 -10.00 11.12
N CYS A 227 -6.07 -8.99 11.86
CA CYS A 227 -4.78 -9.04 12.57
C CYS A 227 -4.77 -10.15 13.63
N ALA A 228 -5.84 -10.28 14.43
CA ALA A 228 -5.95 -11.32 15.44
C ALA A 228 -5.84 -12.73 14.86
N VAL A 229 -6.59 -13.01 13.78
CA VAL A 229 -6.57 -14.31 13.09
C VAL A 229 -5.17 -14.68 12.59
N VAL A 230 -4.38 -13.69 12.17
CA VAL A 230 -3.00 -13.91 11.73
C VAL A 230 -2.07 -14.17 12.92
N CYS A 231 -2.22 -13.42 14.01
CA CYS A 231 -1.36 -13.55 15.19
C CYS A 231 -1.54 -14.88 15.96
N ILE A 232 -2.71 -15.50 15.90
CA ILE A 232 -3.00 -16.77 16.61
C ILE A 232 -2.63 -18.03 15.83
N GLN A 233 -2.14 -17.89 14.59
CA GLN A 233 -1.74 -19.03 13.76
C GLN A 233 -0.24 -19.29 13.92
N ARG A 234 0.14 -20.57 13.88
CA ARG A 234 1.53 -20.99 13.87
C ARG A 234 2.05 -20.90 12.44
N ALA A 235 3.00 -20.01 12.23
CA ALA A 235 3.65 -19.73 10.95
C ALA A 235 5.09 -19.28 11.19
N ASP A 236 5.92 -19.39 10.15
CA ASP A 236 7.32 -18.95 10.17
C ASP A 236 7.46 -17.55 9.57
N ILE A 237 6.58 -17.20 8.63
CA ILE A 237 6.58 -15.92 7.93
C ILE A 237 5.23 -15.23 8.13
N PHE A 238 5.23 -14.08 8.81
CA PHE A 238 4.06 -13.23 9.04
C PHE A 238 4.14 -11.99 8.16
N MET A 239 3.10 -11.76 7.35
CA MET A 239 3.01 -10.60 6.48
C MET A 239 1.74 -9.80 6.79
N PHE A 240 1.91 -8.51 7.05
CA PHE A 240 0.82 -7.57 7.32
C PHE A 240 0.74 -6.51 6.21
N ASP A 241 -0.28 -6.60 5.34
CA ASP A 241 -0.52 -5.57 4.32
C ASP A 241 -1.52 -4.52 4.86
N GLU A 242 -1.01 -3.33 5.17
CA GLU A 242 -1.71 -2.21 5.77
C GLU A 242 -2.53 -2.56 7.03
N PRO A 243 -1.88 -2.98 8.14
CA PRO A 243 -2.55 -3.32 9.39
C PRO A 243 -3.22 -2.12 10.11
N SER A 244 -2.80 -0.88 9.86
CA SER A 244 -3.32 0.33 10.51
C SER A 244 -4.56 0.94 9.86
N SER A 245 -4.94 0.49 8.66
CA SER A 245 -6.06 1.02 7.89
C SER A 245 -7.37 0.97 8.67
N TYR A 246 -8.16 2.05 8.63
CA TYR A 246 -9.43 2.23 9.35
C TYR A 246 -9.34 2.29 10.89
N LEU A 247 -8.16 2.12 11.47
CA LEU A 247 -7.97 2.20 12.93
C LEU A 247 -7.79 3.64 13.40
N ASP A 248 -8.33 3.94 14.58
CA ASP A 248 -7.99 5.18 15.30
C ASP A 248 -6.59 5.11 15.91
N VAL A 249 -6.09 6.25 16.41
CA VAL A 249 -4.71 6.37 16.94
C VAL A 249 -4.40 5.33 18.03
N LYS A 250 -5.33 5.08 18.95
CA LYS A 250 -5.13 4.13 20.05
C LYS A 250 -5.15 2.68 19.54
N GLN A 251 -6.07 2.36 18.64
CA GLN A 251 -6.16 1.06 18.01
C GLN A 251 -4.93 0.74 17.16
N ARG A 252 -4.36 1.73 16.46
CA ARG A 252 -3.11 1.58 15.69
C ARG A 252 -1.94 1.17 16.59
N LEU A 253 -1.74 1.87 17.71
CA LEU A 253 -0.68 1.56 18.67
C LEU A 253 -0.84 0.15 19.26
N LYS A 254 -2.07 -0.22 19.65
CA LYS A 254 -2.37 -1.57 20.14
C LYS A 254 -2.09 -2.66 19.10
N ALA A 255 -2.49 -2.45 17.85
CA ALA A 255 -2.19 -3.37 16.76
C ALA A 255 -0.68 -3.49 16.56
N ALA A 256 0.03 -2.38 16.61
CA ALA A 256 1.48 -2.36 16.46
C ALA A 256 2.21 -3.15 17.56
N ILE A 257 1.83 -2.95 18.82
CA ILE A 257 2.34 -3.72 19.97
C ILE A 257 2.06 -5.21 19.79
N THR A 258 0.84 -5.56 19.35
CA THR A 258 0.44 -6.96 19.14
C THR A 258 1.28 -7.61 18.05
N ILE A 259 1.53 -6.92 16.94
CA ILE A 259 2.37 -7.43 15.84
C ILE A 259 3.82 -7.61 16.32
N ARG A 260 4.38 -6.64 17.05
CA ARG A 260 5.74 -6.77 17.63
C ARG A 260 5.86 -7.91 18.62
N SER A 261 4.78 -8.31 19.30
CA SER A 261 4.80 -9.46 20.21
C SER A 261 5.05 -10.80 19.48
N LEU A 262 4.93 -10.84 18.15
CA LEU A 262 5.24 -12.02 17.35
C LEU A 262 6.73 -12.22 17.11
N ILE A 263 7.57 -11.22 17.40
CA ILE A 263 9.03 -11.26 17.19
C ILE A 263 9.62 -12.45 17.95
N ASN A 264 10.26 -13.35 17.20
CA ASN A 264 11.05 -14.47 17.71
C ASN A 264 12.24 -14.68 16.78
N PRO A 265 13.36 -15.23 17.26
CA PRO A 265 14.60 -15.39 16.48
C PRO A 265 14.45 -16.22 15.21
N ASP A 266 13.41 -17.05 15.11
CA ASP A 266 13.14 -17.90 13.95
C ASP A 266 11.99 -17.42 13.05
N ARG A 267 11.35 -16.30 13.39
CA ARG A 267 10.18 -15.77 12.65
C ARG A 267 10.56 -14.59 11.78
N TYR A 268 10.07 -14.59 10.55
CA TYR A 268 10.15 -13.47 9.62
C TYR A 268 8.89 -12.62 9.71
N ILE A 269 9.01 -11.31 9.92
CA ILE A 269 7.87 -10.40 9.98
C ILE A 269 8.05 -9.28 8.96
N ILE A 270 7.07 -9.14 8.07
CA ILE A 270 7.06 -8.09 7.05
C ILE A 270 5.79 -7.26 7.21
N VAL A 271 5.94 -5.95 7.31
CA VAL A 271 4.82 -5.01 7.45
C VAL A 271 4.85 -4.03 6.29
N VAL A 272 3.72 -3.86 5.63
CA VAL A 272 3.50 -2.78 4.66
C VAL A 272 2.66 -1.70 5.34
N GLU A 273 3.19 -0.49 5.42
CA GLU A 273 2.49 0.63 6.03
C GLU A 273 2.64 1.92 5.24
N HIS A 274 1.63 2.77 5.38
CA HIS A 274 1.60 4.12 4.82
C HIS A 274 1.69 5.19 5.91
N ASP A 275 1.39 4.84 7.15
CA ASP A 275 1.54 5.71 8.30
C ASP A 275 2.96 5.62 8.86
N LEU A 276 3.75 6.67 8.66
CA LEU A 276 5.13 6.74 9.12
C LEU A 276 5.26 6.61 10.63
N SER A 277 4.27 7.06 11.40
CA SER A 277 4.30 6.96 12.88
C SER A 277 4.14 5.52 13.36
N VAL A 278 3.26 4.76 12.69
CA VAL A 278 3.05 3.34 12.99
C VAL A 278 4.24 2.52 12.51
N LEU A 279 4.78 2.86 11.33
CA LEU A 279 5.95 2.22 10.75
C LEU A 279 7.19 2.38 11.64
N ASP A 280 7.39 3.57 12.22
CA ASP A 280 8.49 3.88 13.16
C ASP A 280 8.43 3.01 14.41
N TYR A 281 7.23 2.81 14.95
CA TYR A 281 7.03 1.95 16.11
C TYR A 281 7.19 0.46 15.77
N LEU A 282 6.68 0.02 14.62
CA LEU A 282 6.61 -1.38 14.22
C LEU A 282 7.95 -1.97 13.81
N SER A 283 8.70 -1.24 13.00
CA SER A 283 9.78 -1.80 12.19
C SER A 283 11.12 -1.67 12.92
N ASP A 284 12.05 -2.57 12.62
CA ASP A 284 13.46 -2.45 13.00
C ASP A 284 14.31 -1.99 11.80
N PHE A 285 13.88 -2.37 10.59
CA PHE A 285 14.44 -1.91 9.32
C PHE A 285 13.34 -1.47 8.36
N ILE A 286 13.66 -0.54 7.46
CA ILE A 286 12.72 -0.06 6.44
C ILE A 286 13.33 -0.21 5.04
N CYS A 287 12.56 -0.75 4.11
CA CYS A 287 12.81 -0.61 2.68
C CYS A 287 11.80 0.37 2.06
N CYS A 288 12.33 1.39 1.40
CA CYS A 288 11.55 2.32 0.60
C CYS A 288 11.37 1.74 -0.82
N LEU A 289 10.15 1.79 -1.35
CA LEU A 289 9.84 1.47 -2.73
C LEU A 289 9.53 2.75 -3.50
N TYR A 290 10.21 2.92 -4.63
CA TYR A 290 10.03 4.06 -5.52
C TYR A 290 9.87 3.63 -6.97
N GLY A 291 9.49 4.59 -7.81
CA GLY A 291 9.25 4.39 -9.24
C GLY A 291 7.93 5.04 -9.66
N VAL A 292 7.36 4.55 -10.75
CA VAL A 292 6.11 5.09 -11.30
C VAL A 292 4.97 4.09 -11.04
N PRO A 293 3.86 4.50 -10.42
CA PRO A 293 2.71 3.63 -10.16
C PRO A 293 2.23 2.88 -11.40
N SER A 294 1.99 1.58 -11.25
CA SER A 294 1.56 0.65 -12.33
C SER A 294 2.57 0.51 -13.47
N ALA A 295 3.75 1.11 -13.34
CA ALA A 295 4.77 1.11 -14.37
C ALA A 295 5.97 0.25 -13.97
N TYR A 296 6.69 0.68 -12.95
CA TYR A 296 7.78 -0.09 -12.36
C TYR A 296 7.94 0.30 -10.91
N GLY A 297 8.47 -0.64 -10.13
CA GLY A 297 8.88 -0.39 -8.76
C GLY A 297 10.27 -0.92 -8.51
N VAL A 298 11.06 -0.17 -7.74
CA VAL A 298 12.38 -0.58 -7.27
C VAL A 298 12.36 -0.60 -5.75
N VAL A 299 12.85 -1.70 -5.18
CA VAL A 299 13.04 -1.81 -3.73
C VAL A 299 14.46 -1.34 -3.38
N THR A 300 14.57 -0.37 -2.48
CA THR A 300 15.87 0.07 -1.94
C THR A 300 16.49 -0.98 -1.03
N MET A 301 17.79 -0.85 -0.77
CA MET A 301 18.45 -1.58 0.30
C MET A 301 17.80 -1.23 1.67
N PRO A 302 17.82 -2.14 2.66
CA PRO A 302 17.26 -1.86 3.97
C PRO A 302 18.04 -0.73 4.67
N PHE A 303 17.30 0.22 5.23
CA PHE A 303 17.83 1.30 6.07
C PHE A 303 17.37 1.13 7.51
N SER A 304 18.06 1.78 8.45
CA SER A 304 17.49 1.97 9.79
C SER A 304 16.18 2.77 9.68
N VAL A 305 15.28 2.57 10.64
CA VAL A 305 13.94 3.16 10.64
C VAL A 305 13.98 4.68 10.41
N ARG A 306 14.79 5.40 11.20
CA ARG A 306 14.90 6.86 11.14
C ARG A 306 15.45 7.34 9.79
N GLU A 307 16.50 6.68 9.30
CA GLU A 307 17.10 7.02 8.00
C GLU A 307 16.13 6.77 6.85
N GLY A 308 15.46 5.61 6.86
CA GLY A 308 14.48 5.23 5.83
C GLY A 308 13.31 6.21 5.75
N ILE A 309 12.76 6.63 6.90
CA ILE A 309 11.68 7.62 6.97
C ILE A 309 12.15 8.97 6.42
N ASN A 310 13.33 9.44 6.81
CA ASN A 310 13.87 10.70 6.31
C ASN A 310 14.12 10.68 4.80
N ILE A 311 14.74 9.60 4.28
CA ILE A 311 14.90 9.36 2.84
C ILE A 311 13.55 9.41 2.11
N PHE A 312 12.52 8.80 2.71
CA PHE A 312 11.17 8.81 2.15
C PHE A 312 10.53 10.20 2.14
N LEU A 313 10.74 11.01 3.19
CA LEU A 313 10.25 12.39 3.30
C LEU A 313 11.03 13.36 2.39
N ASP A 314 12.33 13.16 2.23
CA ASP A 314 13.17 13.97 1.35
C ASP A 314 12.89 13.68 -0.13
N GLY A 315 12.49 12.43 -0.46
CA GLY A 315 12.23 12.03 -1.84
C GLY A 315 13.50 11.72 -2.64
N TYR A 316 14.63 11.54 -1.96
CA TYR A 316 15.94 11.30 -2.54
C TYR A 316 16.67 10.18 -1.80
N VAL A 317 17.17 9.19 -2.55
CA VAL A 317 17.94 8.06 -2.04
C VAL A 317 19.43 8.35 -2.26
N PRO A 318 20.21 8.67 -1.21
CA PRO A 318 21.61 9.07 -1.35
C PRO A 318 22.50 7.96 -1.90
N THR A 319 22.28 6.71 -1.47
CA THR A 319 23.08 5.55 -1.86
C THR A 319 23.00 5.24 -3.36
N GLU A 320 21.90 5.62 -4.01
CA GLU A 320 21.67 5.41 -5.44
C GLU A 320 21.78 6.71 -6.24
N ASN A 321 22.05 7.83 -5.57
CA ASN A 321 22.02 9.18 -6.12
C ASN A 321 20.76 9.43 -6.97
N LEU A 322 19.60 9.02 -6.46
CA LEU A 322 18.34 9.01 -7.22
C LEU A 322 17.27 9.81 -6.48
N ARG A 323 16.71 10.82 -7.15
CA ARG A 323 15.52 11.55 -6.70
C ARG A 323 14.28 10.92 -7.32
N PHE A 324 13.39 10.39 -6.50
CA PHE A 324 12.14 9.77 -6.95
C PHE A 324 10.91 10.66 -6.75
N ARG A 325 11.06 11.78 -6.03
CA ARG A 325 10.02 12.81 -5.91
C ARG A 325 10.63 14.20 -6.04
N ASP A 326 9.98 15.07 -6.81
CA ASP A 326 10.50 16.41 -7.11
C ASP A 326 10.58 17.32 -5.87
N ALA A 327 9.63 17.17 -4.96
CA ALA A 327 9.52 17.96 -3.73
C ALA A 327 9.70 17.08 -2.48
N SER A 328 10.31 17.65 -1.45
CA SER A 328 10.33 17.08 -0.10
C SER A 328 8.97 17.29 0.58
N LEU A 329 8.60 16.38 1.47
CA LEU A 329 7.44 16.53 2.35
C LEU A 329 7.89 17.27 3.59
N VAL A 330 7.62 18.58 3.63
CA VAL A 330 7.88 19.43 4.79
C VAL A 330 6.58 19.63 5.54
N PHE A 331 6.58 19.33 6.83
CA PHE A 331 5.46 19.70 7.70
C PHE A 331 5.54 21.20 7.96
N LYS A 332 4.60 21.95 7.38
CA LYS A 332 4.44 23.36 7.73
C LYS A 332 3.95 23.42 9.18
N VAL A 333 4.82 23.86 10.09
CA VAL A 333 4.36 24.42 11.36
C VAL A 333 3.56 25.64 10.95
N ALA A 334 2.24 25.61 11.15
CA ALA A 334 1.36 26.68 10.69
C ALA A 334 1.89 28.01 11.23
N GLU A 335 2.27 28.92 10.32
CA GLU A 335 2.41 30.33 10.67
C GLU A 335 1.00 30.79 11.04
N THR A 336 0.83 31.25 12.28
CA THR A 336 -0.43 31.85 12.74
C THR A 336 -0.83 32.94 11.75
N ALA A 337 -2.07 32.88 11.25
CA ALA A 337 -2.60 33.91 10.37
C ALA A 337 -2.44 35.30 11.02
N ASN A 338 -2.10 36.31 10.23
CA ASN A 338 -1.96 37.67 10.71
C ASN A 338 -3.29 38.15 11.31
N GLU A 339 -3.27 38.84 12.46
CA GLU A 339 -4.47 39.30 13.19
C GLU A 339 -5.44 40.15 12.34
N GLU A 340 -4.95 40.78 11.26
CA GLU A 340 -5.77 41.56 10.33
C GLU A 340 -6.69 40.70 9.44
N GLU A 341 -6.32 39.45 9.13
CA GLU A 341 -7.15 38.53 8.34
C GLU A 341 -8.29 37.96 9.17
N VAL A 342 -8.06 37.72 10.47
CA VAL A 342 -9.05 37.19 11.42
C VAL A 342 -10.23 38.16 11.62
N LYS A 343 -9.99 39.48 11.59
CA LYS A 343 -11.03 40.51 11.79
C LYS A 343 -12.11 40.58 10.70
N LYS A 344 -11.87 40.00 9.53
CA LYS A 344 -12.84 39.99 8.41
C LYS A 344 -13.66 38.70 8.34
N MET A 345 -13.40 37.72 9.20
CA MET A 345 -14.04 36.42 9.12
C MET A 345 -15.41 36.43 9.79
N CYS A 346 -16.41 35.85 9.11
CA CYS A 346 -17.70 35.57 9.72
C CYS A 346 -17.52 34.46 10.76
N MET A 347 -18.01 34.69 11.98
CA MET A 347 -18.02 33.69 13.03
C MET A 347 -19.37 32.99 13.08
N TYR A 348 -19.36 31.67 12.89
CA TYR A 348 -20.53 30.82 13.03
C TYR A 348 -20.48 30.14 14.39
N LYS A 349 -21.61 30.12 15.08
CA LYS A 349 -21.75 29.48 16.39
C LYS A 349 -22.73 28.32 16.28
N TYR A 350 -22.37 27.19 16.86
CA TYR A 350 -23.30 26.09 17.05
C TYR A 350 -23.59 25.93 18.55
N PRO A 351 -24.86 25.73 18.95
CA PRO A 351 -25.21 25.55 20.33
C PRO A 351 -24.74 24.17 20.83
N GLY A 352 -24.78 24.00 22.15
CA GLY A 352 -24.61 22.67 22.73
C GLY A 352 -25.73 21.75 22.26
N MET A 353 -25.37 20.56 21.78
CA MET A 353 -26.32 19.58 21.25
C MET A 353 -26.15 18.27 22.00
N LYS A 354 -27.25 17.53 22.17
CA LYS A 354 -27.19 16.14 22.62
C LYS A 354 -27.91 15.22 21.65
N LYS A 355 -27.38 14.01 21.50
CA LYS A 355 -27.98 12.96 20.70
C LYS A 355 -27.84 11.61 21.38
N LYS A 356 -28.94 10.88 21.46
CA LYS A 356 -29.02 9.50 21.93
C LYS A 356 -29.40 8.57 20.78
N MET A 357 -28.64 7.50 20.61
CA MET A 357 -28.87 6.47 19.59
C MET A 357 -28.71 5.10 20.24
N GLY A 358 -29.82 4.56 20.76
CA GLY A 358 -29.79 3.32 21.55
C GLY A 358 -28.99 3.51 22.85
N GLU A 359 -27.91 2.75 22.99
CA GLU A 359 -26.99 2.81 24.14
C GLU A 359 -25.93 3.93 24.02
N PHE A 360 -25.80 4.54 22.83
CA PHE A 360 -24.81 5.58 22.59
C PHE A 360 -25.39 6.97 22.89
N GLU A 361 -24.70 7.74 23.73
CA GLU A 361 -25.01 9.13 24.04
C GLU A 361 -23.86 10.05 23.63
N LEU A 362 -24.18 11.07 22.84
CA LEU A 362 -23.26 12.10 22.37
C LEU A 362 -23.66 13.44 22.96
N ALA A 363 -22.74 14.05 23.69
CA ALA A 363 -22.86 15.42 24.17
C ALA A 363 -21.85 16.31 23.43
N ILE A 364 -22.35 17.39 22.84
CA ILE A 364 -21.57 18.39 22.12
C ILE A 364 -21.64 19.68 22.91
N VAL A 365 -20.48 20.22 23.25
CA VAL A 365 -20.35 21.55 23.86
C VAL A 365 -20.49 22.60 22.76
N ALA A 366 -21.15 23.72 23.07
CA ALA A 366 -21.25 24.85 22.15
C ALA A 366 -19.86 25.30 21.71
N GLY A 367 -19.73 25.69 20.44
CA GLY A 367 -18.48 26.15 19.89
C GLY A 367 -18.69 27.14 18.76
N GLU A 368 -17.56 27.66 18.28
CA GLU A 368 -17.52 28.62 17.19
C GLU A 368 -16.48 28.18 16.15
N PHE A 369 -16.75 28.52 14.89
CA PHE A 369 -15.81 28.35 13.79
C PHE A 369 -15.88 29.55 12.87
N THR A 370 -14.76 29.92 12.27
CA THR A 370 -14.68 31.08 11.38
C THR A 370 -14.64 30.67 9.92
N ASP A 371 -15.01 31.62 9.05
CA ASP A 371 -14.94 31.42 7.61
C ASP A 371 -13.46 31.30 7.17
N SER A 372 -13.12 30.25 6.44
CA SER A 372 -11.75 29.90 6.00
C SER A 372 -10.83 29.22 7.04
N GLU A 373 -11.35 28.72 8.16
CA GLU A 373 -10.61 27.85 9.07
C GLU A 373 -10.75 26.35 8.73
N ILE A 374 -9.70 25.58 9.00
CA ILE A 374 -9.73 24.12 8.95
C ILE A 374 -9.84 23.59 10.37
N MET A 375 -11.01 23.08 10.74
CA MET A 375 -11.22 22.42 12.03
C MET A 375 -10.93 20.92 11.93
N VAL A 376 -10.04 20.43 12.79
CA VAL A 376 -9.67 19.01 12.84
C VAL A 376 -10.39 18.32 13.99
N MET A 377 -11.17 17.28 13.69
CA MET A 377 -11.81 16.44 14.70
C MET A 377 -10.99 15.17 14.96
N LEU A 378 -10.53 15.01 16.19
CA LEU A 378 -9.77 13.84 16.66
C LEU A 378 -10.57 13.07 17.70
N GLY A 379 -10.32 11.77 17.82
CA GLY A 379 -10.96 10.90 18.81
C GLY A 379 -10.93 9.43 18.40
N GLU A 380 -11.35 8.53 19.29
CA GLU A 380 -11.48 7.11 18.98
C GLU A 380 -12.60 6.85 17.94
N ASN A 381 -12.59 5.68 17.33
CA ASN A 381 -13.72 5.24 16.52
C ASN A 381 -14.95 5.02 17.41
N GLY A 382 -16.13 5.45 16.96
CA GLY A 382 -17.35 5.35 17.75
C GLY A 382 -17.61 6.52 18.71
N THR A 383 -16.71 7.52 18.84
CA THR A 383 -16.94 8.70 19.69
C THR A 383 -18.00 9.68 19.17
N GLY A 384 -18.64 9.39 18.04
CA GLY A 384 -19.71 10.23 17.49
C GLY A 384 -19.26 11.35 16.54
N LYS A 385 -17.98 11.40 16.12
CA LYS A 385 -17.48 12.39 15.13
C LYS A 385 -18.34 12.46 13.86
N THR A 386 -18.63 11.30 13.26
CA THR A 386 -19.48 11.23 12.06
C THR A 386 -20.93 11.63 12.36
N THR A 387 -21.44 11.31 13.56
CA THR A 387 -22.78 11.74 14.00
C THR A 387 -22.85 13.25 14.14
N PHE A 388 -21.84 13.88 14.73
CA PHE A 388 -21.73 15.33 14.82
C PHE A 388 -21.73 16.01 13.45
N ILE A 389 -20.93 15.52 12.50
CA ILE A 389 -20.92 16.02 11.12
C ILE A 389 -22.30 15.88 10.47
N ARG A 390 -22.99 14.74 10.68
CA ARG A 390 -24.35 14.53 10.13
C ARG A 390 -25.37 15.50 10.74
N MET A 391 -25.21 15.88 12.00
CA MET A 391 -26.06 16.90 12.64
C MET A 391 -25.79 18.29 12.08
N LEU A 392 -24.52 18.70 11.96
CA LEU A 392 -24.16 19.96 11.33
C LEU A 392 -24.62 20.04 9.86
N ALA A 393 -24.59 18.92 9.14
CA ALA A 393 -25.07 18.84 7.76
C ALA A 393 -26.61 18.78 7.62
N GLY A 394 -27.37 18.83 8.73
CA GLY A 394 -28.83 18.74 8.72
C GLY A 394 -29.41 17.38 8.32
N ARG A 395 -28.58 16.33 8.25
CA ARG A 395 -29.02 14.95 7.91
C ARG A 395 -29.55 14.18 9.11
N LEU A 396 -29.25 14.65 10.32
CA LEU A 396 -29.64 14.01 11.57
C LEU A 396 -30.04 15.11 12.56
N ALA A 397 -31.27 15.06 13.07
CA ALA A 397 -31.72 16.05 14.03
C ALA A 397 -31.13 15.75 15.42
N PRO A 398 -30.61 16.74 16.16
CA PRO A 398 -30.28 16.59 17.58
C PRO A 398 -31.54 16.30 18.41
N ASP A 399 -31.39 15.59 19.54
CA ASP A 399 -32.51 15.34 20.46
C ASP A 399 -32.71 16.54 21.41
N GLU A 400 -31.62 17.21 21.78
CA GLU A 400 -31.63 18.49 22.52
C GLU A 400 -30.64 19.47 21.87
N GLY A 401 -30.99 20.76 21.86
CA GLY A 401 -30.21 21.82 21.22
C GLY A 401 -30.50 21.92 19.72
N GLY A 402 -31.03 23.05 19.25
CA GLY A 402 -31.43 23.22 17.85
C GLY A 402 -30.26 23.42 16.89
N ILE A 403 -30.53 23.29 15.59
CA ILE A 403 -29.61 23.70 14.51
C ILE A 403 -29.88 25.20 14.24
N VAL A 404 -28.83 25.99 14.01
CA VAL A 404 -28.94 27.40 13.56
C VAL A 404 -29.33 27.46 12.10
#